data_AF-Q2V1K3-F1
#
_entry.id   AF-Q2V1K3-F1
#
_cell.length_a   1.000
_cell.length_b   1.000
_cell.length_c   1.000
_cell.angle_alpha   90.00
_cell.angle_beta   90.00
_cell.angle_gamma   90.00
#
_symmetry.space_group_name_H-M   'P 1'
#
loop_
_entity.id
_entity.type
_entity.pdbx_description
1 polymer ?
#
loop_
_entity_poly.entity_id
_entity_poly.type
_entity_poly.pdbx_seq_one_letter_code
_entity_poly.pdbx_strand_id
1 'polypeptide(L)'
;KEGDILVGKVTPKGEKDLSAEERLLHAILGDKSREVRDTSLRVPHGGDGVVRDVKIFTRANGDELQSGVNMLVRVYIAQKRKIRVGDKMAGRHGNKGVVSRIVPVEDMPYLPDGTPVDIMLNPLGVPSRMNIGQVMELHLGMAARNLGIHIATPVFDGASSEDLWDTVREAG
;
A
#
# COMPACT_ATOMS: atom_id res chain seq x y z
N LYS A 1 -13.16 1.38 10.34
CA LYS A 1 -11.86 1.58 11.03
C LYS A 1 -11.58 0.34 11.87
N GLU A 2 -10.35 0.19 12.36
CA GLU A 2 -9.95 -0.94 13.22
C GLU A 2 -10.97 -1.20 14.33
N GLY A 3 -11.34 -2.46 14.54
CA GLY A 3 -12.33 -2.87 15.55
C GLY A 3 -13.79 -2.76 15.11
N ASP A 4 -14.10 -2.06 14.02
CA ASP A 4 -15.46 -1.99 13.47
C ASP A 4 -15.95 -3.37 13.03
N ILE A 5 -17.26 -3.62 13.19
CA ILE A 5 -17.89 -4.88 12.80
C ILE A 5 -18.11 -4.88 11.28
N LEU A 6 -17.52 -5.88 10.60
CA LEU A 6 -17.73 -6.13 9.17
C LEU A 6 -18.90 -7.07 8.94
N VAL A 7 -18.99 -8.15 9.73
CA VAL A 7 -20.06 -9.14 9.64
C VAL A 7 -20.48 -9.55 11.04
N GLY A 8 -21.75 -9.28 11.38
CA GLY A 8 -22.36 -9.74 12.62
C GLY A 8 -22.46 -11.27 12.65
N LYS A 9 -21.90 -11.93 13.66
CA LYS A 9 -22.05 -13.37 13.86
C LYS A 9 -22.23 -13.68 15.34
N VAL A 10 -23.20 -14.55 15.64
CA VAL A 10 -23.42 -15.10 16.97
C VAL A 10 -23.14 -16.59 16.96
N THR A 11 -22.49 -17.08 18.00
CA THR A 11 -22.27 -18.52 18.22
C THR A 11 -22.91 -18.91 19.55
N PRO A 12 -23.69 -19.99 19.63
CA PRO A 12 -24.19 -20.48 20.91
C PRO A 12 -23.01 -20.77 21.85
N LYS A 13 -23.13 -20.37 23.12
CA LYS A 13 -22.21 -20.82 24.16
C LYS A 13 -22.44 -22.33 24.35
N GLY A 14 -21.37 -23.12 24.37
CA GLY A 14 -21.51 -24.55 24.66
C GLY A 14 -22.13 -24.76 26.05
N GLU A 15 -22.73 -25.92 26.27
CA GLU A 15 -23.20 -26.35 27.60
C GLU A 15 -21.99 -26.49 28.53
N LYS A 16 -21.61 -25.38 29.16
CA LYS A 16 -20.77 -25.39 30.35
C LYS A 16 -21.58 -24.74 31.46
N ASP A 17 -21.62 -25.41 32.61
CA ASP A 17 -22.13 -24.82 33.83
C ASP A 17 -21.48 -23.46 34.05
N LEU A 18 -22.31 -22.41 34.17
CA LEU A 18 -21.86 -21.07 34.54
C LEU A 18 -21.04 -21.15 35.84
N SER A 19 -19.93 -20.40 35.91
CA SER A 19 -19.14 -20.35 37.14
C SER A 19 -19.98 -19.75 38.29
N ALA A 20 -19.56 -19.99 39.54
CA ALA A 20 -20.22 -19.39 40.69
C ALA A 20 -20.22 -17.86 40.62
N GLU A 21 -19.16 -17.24 40.06
CA GLU A 21 -19.10 -15.78 39.89
C GLU A 21 -20.09 -15.29 38.82
N GLU A 22 -20.20 -16.00 37.69
CA GLU A 22 -21.15 -15.64 36.63
C GLU A 22 -22.59 -15.77 37.13
N ARG A 23 -22.92 -16.85 37.87
CA ARG A 23 -24.24 -17.04 38.48
C ARG A 23 -24.59 -15.93 39.47
N LEU A 24 -23.64 -15.49 40.30
CA LEU A 24 -23.84 -14.37 41.22
C LEU A 24 -24.06 -13.05 40.47
N LEU A 25 -23.24 -12.78 39.45
CA LEU A 25 -23.35 -11.58 38.62
C LEU A 25 -24.73 -11.49 37.95
N HIS A 26 -25.22 -12.62 37.44
CA HIS A 26 -26.57 -12.77 36.88
C HIS A 26 -27.68 -12.45 37.88
N ALA A 27 -27.57 -12.94 39.12
CA ALA A 27 -28.57 -12.70 40.15
C ALA A 27 -28.62 -11.22 40.58
N ILE A 28 -27.48 -10.53 40.56
CA ILE A 28 -27.38 -9.11 40.94
C ILE A 28 -27.85 -8.18 39.82
N LEU A 29 -27.41 -8.42 38.57
CA LEU A 29 -27.68 -7.52 37.45
C LEU A 29 -29.07 -7.73 36.81
N GLY A 30 -29.77 -8.83 37.14
CA GLY A 30 -31.06 -9.17 36.53
C GLY A 30 -30.97 -9.46 35.02
N ASP A 31 -29.76 -9.42 34.46
CA ASP A 31 -29.49 -9.68 33.07
C ASP A 31 -29.54 -11.19 32.86
N LYS A 32 -30.55 -11.65 32.11
CA LYS A 32 -30.50 -12.98 31.50
C LYS A 32 -29.34 -12.96 30.50
N SER A 33 -28.17 -13.45 30.89
CA SER A 33 -27.04 -13.52 29.95
C SER A 33 -27.51 -14.20 28.68
N ARG A 34 -27.18 -13.54 27.58
CA ARG A 34 -27.44 -14.10 26.26
C ARG A 34 -26.70 -15.45 26.19
N GLU A 35 -27.45 -16.50 25.85
CA GLU A 35 -26.93 -17.85 25.58
C GLU A 35 -25.98 -17.88 24.36
N VAL A 36 -25.87 -16.75 23.66
CA VAL A 36 -25.01 -16.57 22.49
C VAL A 36 -23.83 -15.66 22.81
N ARG A 37 -22.68 -15.98 22.22
CA ARG A 37 -21.47 -15.15 22.20
C ARG A 37 -21.37 -14.43 20.87
N ASP A 38 -21.02 -13.15 20.92
CA ASP A 38 -20.63 -12.38 19.74
C ASP A 38 -19.29 -12.91 19.19
N THR A 39 -19.31 -13.44 17.97
CA THR A 39 -18.15 -13.93 17.21
C THR A 39 -18.04 -13.21 15.86
N SER A 40 -18.50 -11.97 15.81
CA SER A 40 -18.51 -11.12 14.62
C SER A 40 -17.12 -10.94 14.01
N LEU A 41 -17.07 -10.89 12.68
CA LEU A 41 -15.87 -10.48 11.96
C LEU A 41 -15.68 -8.98 12.15
N ARG A 42 -14.52 -8.60 12.67
CA ARG A 42 -14.13 -7.20 12.87
C ARG A 42 -12.95 -6.84 11.98
N VAL A 43 -12.80 -5.55 11.69
CA VAL A 43 -11.63 -5.04 10.96
C VAL A 43 -10.36 -5.35 11.77
N PRO A 44 -9.37 -6.05 11.19
CA PRO A 44 -8.14 -6.42 11.90
C PRO A 44 -7.26 -5.19 12.20
N HIS A 45 -6.27 -5.39 13.06
CA HIS A 45 -5.30 -4.35 13.41
C HIS A 45 -4.58 -3.79 12.19
N GLY A 46 -4.47 -2.46 12.10
CA GLY A 46 -3.90 -1.77 10.94
C GLY A 46 -4.78 -1.81 9.69
N GLY A 47 -5.97 -2.42 9.78
CA GLY A 47 -6.98 -2.39 8.74
C GLY A 47 -7.79 -1.10 8.77
N ASP A 48 -7.83 -0.41 7.64
CA ASP A 48 -8.76 0.68 7.39
C ASP A 48 -9.15 0.71 5.91
N GLY A 49 -10.16 1.51 5.57
CA GLY A 49 -10.61 1.66 4.20
C GLY A 49 -12.12 1.79 4.09
N VAL A 50 -12.58 1.66 2.85
CA VAL A 50 -13.98 1.73 2.46
C VAL A 50 -14.41 0.36 1.95
N VAL A 51 -15.59 -0.10 2.38
CA VAL A 51 -16.19 -1.34 1.85
C VAL A 51 -16.52 -1.12 0.39
N ARG A 52 -15.87 -1.88 -0.49
CA ARG A 52 -16.07 -1.81 -1.93
C ARG A 52 -17.17 -2.76 -2.39
N ASP A 53 -17.18 -3.97 -1.85
CA ASP A 53 -18.09 -5.03 -2.26
C ASP A 53 -18.31 -6.04 -1.12
N VAL A 54 -19.49 -6.67 -1.10
CA VAL A 54 -19.85 -7.73 -0.16
C VAL A 54 -20.48 -8.87 -0.94
N LYS A 55 -19.84 -10.04 -0.90
CA LYS A 55 -20.33 -11.26 -1.55
C LYS A 55 -20.82 -12.26 -0.51
N ILE A 56 -22.06 -12.68 -0.64
CA ILE A 56 -22.69 -13.66 0.23
C ILE A 56 -22.91 -14.93 -0.58
N PHE A 57 -22.32 -16.03 -0.12
CA PHE A 57 -22.44 -17.35 -0.73
C PHE A 57 -23.30 -18.24 0.16
N THR A 58 -24.28 -18.90 -0.43
CA THR A 58 -25.20 -19.78 0.30
C THR A 58 -25.41 -21.07 -0.47
N ARG A 59 -25.59 -22.19 0.24
CA ARG A 59 -25.87 -23.48 -0.41
C ARG A 59 -27.19 -23.47 -1.19
N ALA A 60 -28.16 -22.65 -0.75
CA ALA A 60 -29.44 -22.49 -1.43
C ALA A 60 -29.32 -21.84 -2.82
N ASN A 61 -28.30 -21.00 -3.03
CA ASN A 61 -28.03 -20.36 -4.31
C ASN A 61 -27.21 -21.24 -5.27
N GLY A 62 -26.91 -22.50 -4.89
CA GLY A 62 -26.08 -23.39 -5.68
C GLY A 62 -24.57 -23.14 -5.56
N ASP A 63 -24.14 -22.32 -4.60
CA ASP A 63 -22.72 -22.07 -4.36
C ASP A 63 -22.04 -23.28 -3.70
N GLU A 64 -20.85 -23.64 -4.18
CA GLU A 64 -20.02 -24.66 -3.53
C GLU A 64 -19.42 -24.14 -2.22
N LEU A 65 -19.82 -24.75 -1.10
CA LEU A 65 -19.35 -24.44 0.24
C LEU A 65 -18.72 -25.66 0.89
N GLN A 66 -17.68 -25.44 1.72
CA GLN A 66 -17.07 -26.51 2.51
C GLN A 66 -18.09 -27.20 3.42
N SER A 67 -17.83 -28.48 3.74
CA SER A 67 -18.67 -29.23 4.67
C SER A 67 -18.71 -28.54 6.05
N GLY A 68 -19.91 -28.40 6.62
CA GLY A 68 -20.12 -27.66 7.88
C GLY A 68 -20.28 -26.14 7.74
N VAL A 69 -20.15 -25.57 6.54
CA VAL A 69 -20.38 -24.13 6.29
C VAL A 69 -21.76 -23.92 5.66
N ASN A 70 -22.64 -23.19 6.36
CA ASN A 70 -23.99 -22.88 5.88
C ASN A 70 -24.01 -21.67 4.94
N MET A 71 -23.26 -20.63 5.29
CA MET A 71 -23.16 -19.36 4.57
C MET A 71 -21.76 -18.80 4.74
N LEU A 72 -21.23 -18.19 3.68
CA LEU A 72 -19.93 -17.54 3.68
C LEU A 72 -20.08 -16.09 3.20
N VAL A 73 -19.59 -15.14 4.00
CA VAL A 73 -19.63 -13.71 3.67
C VAL A 73 -18.20 -13.21 3.44
N ARG A 74 -17.93 -12.68 2.24
CA ARG A 74 -16.67 -12.02 1.90
C ARG A 74 -16.89 -10.53 1.80
N VAL A 75 -16.12 -9.76 2.56
CA VAL A 75 -16.14 -8.29 2.53
C VAL A 75 -14.84 -7.80 1.92
N TYR A 76 -14.93 -7.05 0.82
CA TYR A 76 -13.78 -6.44 0.16
C TYR A 76 -13.62 -5.01 0.64
N ILE A 77 -12.47 -4.72 1.26
CA ILE A 77 -12.13 -3.38 1.75
C ILE A 77 -11.04 -2.80 0.84
N ALA A 78 -11.27 -1.59 0.34
CA ALA A 78 -10.29 -0.86 -0.45
C ALA A 78 -9.68 0.28 0.37
N GLN A 79 -8.36 0.42 0.26
CA GLN A 79 -7.58 1.47 0.92
C GLN A 79 -6.74 2.21 -0.13
N LYS A 80 -6.83 3.55 -0.16
CA LYS A 80 -5.92 4.37 -0.98
C LYS A 80 -4.65 4.67 -0.18
N ARG A 81 -3.54 4.05 -0.56
CA ARG A 81 -2.23 4.30 0.05
C ARG A 81 -1.52 5.42 -0.70
N LYS A 82 -1.24 6.52 -0.01
CA LYS A 82 -0.33 7.58 -0.48
C LYS A 82 1.09 7.24 -0.02
N ILE A 83 2.09 7.78 -0.71
CA ILE A 83 3.49 7.61 -0.33
C ILE A 83 3.73 8.20 1.08
N ARG A 84 4.50 7.48 1.90
CA ARG A 84 4.81 7.84 3.28
C ARG A 84 6.28 7.61 3.58
N VAL A 85 6.76 8.28 4.62
CA VAL A 85 8.07 7.98 5.20
C VAL A 85 8.10 6.50 5.62
N GLY A 86 9.17 5.80 5.25
CA GLY A 86 9.28 4.35 5.43
C GLY A 86 8.92 3.52 4.18
N ASP A 87 8.27 4.11 3.17
CA ASP A 87 8.05 3.43 1.90
C ASP A 87 9.38 3.25 1.15
N LYS A 88 9.51 2.13 0.43
CA LYS A 88 10.71 1.79 -0.32
C LYS A 88 10.54 2.10 -1.80
N MET A 89 11.49 2.84 -2.35
CA MET A 89 11.55 3.21 -3.76
C MET A 89 12.82 2.65 -4.40
N ALA A 90 12.78 2.39 -5.70
CA ALA A 90 13.93 1.92 -6.44
C ALA A 90 13.92 2.39 -7.89
N GLY A 91 15.11 2.68 -8.43
CA GLY A 91 15.34 2.90 -9.85
C GLY A 91 15.68 1.61 -10.59
N ARG A 92 15.66 1.64 -11.93
CA ARG A 92 15.93 0.49 -12.81
C ARG A 92 17.39 0.00 -12.71
N HIS A 93 18.32 0.90 -12.37
CA HIS A 93 19.75 0.61 -12.20
C HIS A 93 20.13 0.14 -10.78
N GLY A 94 19.18 -0.42 -10.03
CA GLY A 94 19.43 -1.04 -8.73
C GLY A 94 19.64 -0.06 -7.56
N ASN A 95 19.50 1.24 -7.77
CA ASN A 95 19.48 2.21 -6.68
C ASN A 95 18.21 2.05 -5.86
N LYS A 96 18.33 1.61 -4.60
CA LYS A 96 17.23 1.33 -3.68
C LYS A 96 17.34 2.26 -2.47
N GLY A 97 16.22 2.85 -2.07
CA GLY A 97 16.15 3.75 -0.91
C GLY A 97 14.82 3.65 -0.19
N VAL A 98 14.80 4.09 1.06
CA VAL A 98 13.59 4.28 1.85
C VAL A 98 13.34 5.78 1.95
N VAL A 99 12.10 6.22 1.75
CA VAL A 99 11.72 7.63 1.91
C VAL A 99 12.02 8.04 3.35
N SER A 100 13.03 8.88 3.54
CA SER A 100 13.50 9.28 4.87
C SER A 100 12.75 10.50 5.40
N ARG A 101 12.41 11.44 4.53
CA ARG A 101 11.67 12.66 4.87
C ARG A 101 10.84 13.12 3.67
N ILE A 102 9.63 13.58 3.93
CA ILE A 102 8.81 14.33 2.98
C ILE A 102 8.82 15.77 3.48
N VAL A 103 9.34 16.68 2.67
CA VAL A 103 9.43 18.11 2.99
C VAL A 103 8.39 18.91 2.20
N PRO A 104 7.93 20.06 2.71
CA PRO A 104 7.15 21.01 1.94
C PRO A 104 7.90 21.49 0.68
N VAL A 105 7.16 22.01 -0.31
CA VAL A 105 7.71 22.40 -1.62
C VAL A 105 8.65 23.60 -1.47
N GLU A 106 8.38 24.48 -0.51
CA GLU A 106 9.18 25.65 -0.17
C GLU A 106 10.59 25.32 0.37
N ASP A 107 10.78 24.13 0.93
CA ASP A 107 12.06 23.66 1.46
C ASP A 107 12.88 22.89 0.41
N MET A 108 12.29 22.55 -0.75
CA MET A 108 12.98 21.80 -1.80
C MET A 108 13.90 22.72 -2.62
N PRO A 109 15.05 22.19 -3.08
CA PRO A 109 15.87 22.91 -4.06
C PRO A 109 15.06 23.21 -5.33
N TYR A 110 15.25 24.41 -5.85
CA TYR A 110 14.59 24.91 -7.06
C TYR A 110 15.61 25.11 -8.18
N LEU A 111 15.14 24.89 -9.40
CA LEU A 111 15.86 25.23 -10.62
C LEU A 111 15.82 26.75 -10.87
N PRO A 112 16.67 27.30 -11.76
CA PRO A 112 16.69 28.73 -12.06
C PRO A 112 15.36 29.29 -12.60
N ASP A 113 14.52 28.44 -13.18
CA ASP A 113 13.17 28.77 -13.65
C ASP A 113 12.10 28.79 -12.52
N GLY A 114 12.51 28.47 -11.28
CA GLY A 114 11.64 28.38 -10.11
C GLY A 114 10.99 27.00 -9.91
N THR A 115 11.25 26.03 -10.79
CA THR A 115 10.67 24.68 -10.66
C THR A 115 11.33 23.92 -9.51
N PRO A 116 10.59 23.43 -8.50
CA PRO A 116 11.14 22.62 -7.42
C PRO A 116 11.47 21.20 -7.90
N VAL A 117 12.51 20.59 -7.30
CA VAL A 117 12.84 19.18 -7.54
C VAL A 117 11.87 18.26 -6.80
N ASP A 118 11.54 17.10 -7.38
CA ASP A 118 10.64 16.12 -6.74
C ASP A 118 11.35 15.20 -5.74
N ILE A 119 12.57 14.74 -6.07
CA ILE A 119 13.33 13.74 -5.29
C ILE A 119 14.81 14.11 -5.26
N MET A 120 15.41 14.07 -4.07
CA MET A 120 16.85 14.20 -3.89
C MET A 120 17.50 12.84 -3.64
N LEU A 121 18.49 12.48 -4.46
CA LEU A 121 19.26 11.24 -4.30
C LEU A 121 20.67 11.55 -3.80
N ASN A 122 21.18 10.72 -2.89
CA ASN A 122 22.55 10.86 -2.39
C ASN A 122 23.56 10.39 -3.46
N PRO A 123 24.50 11.25 -3.91
CA PRO A 123 25.47 10.89 -4.95
C PRO A 123 26.44 9.78 -4.53
N LEU A 124 26.69 9.58 -3.22
CA LEU A 124 27.63 8.56 -2.74
C LEU A 124 27.21 7.12 -3.11
N GLY A 125 25.92 6.92 -3.40
CA GLY A 125 25.37 5.62 -3.82
C GLY A 125 25.72 5.21 -5.25
N VAL A 126 26.31 6.10 -6.05
CA VAL A 126 26.63 5.84 -7.48
C VAL A 126 28.05 5.29 -7.67
N PRO A 127 29.13 5.96 -7.20
CA PRO A 127 30.49 5.51 -7.46
C PRO A 127 30.78 4.12 -6.87
N SER A 128 30.25 3.86 -5.69
CA SER A 128 30.43 2.59 -4.97
C SER A 128 29.75 1.38 -5.65
N ARG A 129 28.73 1.62 -6.48
CA ARG A 129 27.91 0.57 -7.10
C ARG A 129 28.11 0.45 -8.61
N MET A 130 28.93 1.32 -9.20
CA MET A 130 29.23 1.36 -10.64
C MET A 130 27.99 1.40 -11.55
N ASN A 131 26.90 2.00 -11.06
CA ASN A 131 25.63 2.11 -11.79
C ASN A 131 25.51 3.45 -12.51
N ILE A 132 26.49 3.73 -13.39
CA ILE A 132 26.58 4.97 -14.16
C ILE A 132 25.38 5.20 -15.09
N GLY A 133 24.72 4.13 -15.52
CA GLY A 133 23.53 4.19 -16.38
C GLY A 133 22.41 5.07 -15.81
N GLN A 134 22.27 5.16 -14.49
CA GLN A 134 21.27 6.05 -13.87
C GLN A 134 21.58 7.54 -14.12
N VAL A 135 22.87 7.88 -14.22
CA VAL A 135 23.32 9.25 -14.49
C VAL A 135 23.12 9.55 -15.97
N MET A 136 23.40 8.59 -16.85
CA MET A 136 23.10 8.73 -18.28
C MET A 136 21.59 8.90 -18.52
N GLU A 137 20.76 8.09 -17.84
CA GLU A 137 19.29 8.20 -17.85
C GLU A 137 18.82 9.59 -17.38
N LEU A 138 19.44 10.14 -16.32
CA LEU A 138 19.12 11.47 -15.81
C LEU A 138 19.37 12.57 -16.85
N HIS A 139 20.55 12.58 -17.49
CA HIS A 139 20.90 13.60 -18.48
C HIS A 139 19.99 13.52 -19.71
N LEU A 140 19.83 12.31 -20.25
CA LEU A 140 18.98 12.07 -21.42
C LEU A 140 17.51 12.38 -21.12
N GLY A 141 17.03 12.05 -19.92
CA GLY A 141 15.68 12.35 -19.46
C GLY A 141 15.43 13.86 -19.31
N MET A 142 16.42 14.62 -18.84
CA MET A 142 16.33 16.08 -18.75
C MET A 142 16.26 16.72 -20.14
N ALA A 143 17.13 16.27 -21.06
CA ALA A 143 17.11 16.75 -22.45
C ALA A 143 15.78 16.40 -23.15
N ALA A 144 15.30 15.17 -22.99
CA ALA A 144 14.02 14.72 -23.53
C ALA A 144 12.82 15.54 -23.00
N ARG A 145 12.85 15.93 -21.71
CA ARG A 145 11.83 16.79 -21.10
C ARG A 145 11.81 18.18 -21.74
N ASN A 146 12.98 18.78 -21.97
CA ASN A 146 13.09 20.10 -22.59
C ASN A 146 12.65 20.10 -24.06
N LEU A 147 12.99 19.03 -24.79
CA LEU A 147 12.60 18.85 -26.20
C LEU A 147 11.15 18.37 -26.37
N GLY A 148 10.50 17.90 -25.29
CA GLY A 148 9.13 17.36 -25.35
C GLY A 148 9.01 16.03 -26.07
N ILE A 149 10.08 15.23 -26.09
CA ILE A 149 10.15 13.94 -26.78
C ILE A 149 10.28 12.76 -25.81
N HIS A 150 10.02 11.56 -26.30
CA HIS A 150 10.33 10.32 -25.61
C HIS A 150 11.42 9.57 -26.36
N ILE A 151 12.44 9.10 -25.64
CA ILE A 151 13.60 8.43 -26.21
C ILE A 151 13.57 6.95 -25.83
N ALA A 152 13.79 6.08 -26.81
CA ALA A 152 13.94 4.65 -26.61
C ALA A 152 15.38 4.24 -26.90
N THR A 153 16.07 3.67 -25.90
CA THR A 153 17.43 3.14 -26.04
C THR A 153 17.40 1.62 -25.90
N PRO A 154 17.66 0.86 -26.97
CA PRO A 154 17.76 -0.60 -26.90
C PRO A 154 18.85 -1.07 -25.92
N VAL A 155 18.72 -2.31 -25.46
CA VAL A 155 19.73 -2.95 -24.61
C VAL A 155 20.93 -3.32 -25.49
N PHE A 156 22.15 -2.98 -25.07
CA PHE A 156 23.43 -3.23 -25.74
C PHE A 156 23.70 -2.47 -27.06
N ASP A 157 22.66 -2.02 -27.78
CA ASP A 157 22.75 -1.19 -28.99
C ASP A 157 21.97 0.12 -28.80
N GLY A 158 22.25 0.80 -27.70
CA GLY A 158 21.56 2.01 -27.26
C GLY A 158 22.29 3.30 -27.64
N ALA A 159 21.75 4.43 -27.16
CA ALA A 159 22.40 5.73 -27.33
C ALA A 159 23.83 5.70 -26.79
N SER A 160 24.77 6.15 -27.61
CA SER A 160 26.16 6.32 -27.22
C SER A 160 26.34 7.55 -26.32
N SER A 161 27.54 7.71 -25.76
CA SER A 161 27.88 8.93 -25.04
C SER A 161 27.83 10.17 -25.92
N GLU A 162 28.16 10.04 -27.20
CA GLU A 162 28.15 11.14 -28.18
C GLU A 162 26.72 11.59 -28.43
N ASP A 163 25.82 10.64 -28.74
CA ASP A 163 24.38 10.91 -28.93
C ASP A 163 23.75 11.60 -27.71
N LEU A 164 24.13 11.17 -26.51
CA LEU A 164 23.66 11.79 -25.27
C LEU A 164 24.08 13.26 -25.19
N TRP A 165 25.36 13.56 -25.43
CA TRP A 165 25.87 14.94 -25.36
C TRP A 165 25.36 15.81 -26.52
N ASP A 166 25.12 15.24 -27.70
CA ASP A 166 24.46 15.91 -28.81
C ASP A 166 23.02 16.28 -28.44
N THR A 167 22.26 15.34 -27.89
CA THR A 167 20.87 15.58 -27.44
C THR A 167 20.78 16.63 -26.34
N VAL A 168 21.72 16.59 -25.37
CA VAL A 168 21.80 17.61 -24.32
C VAL A 168 22.10 18.99 -24.92
N ARG A 169 23.02 19.07 -25.90
CA ARG A 169 23.30 20.35 -26.59
C ARG A 169 22.12 20.87 -27.39
N GLU A 170 21.36 19.99 -28.02
CA GLU A 170 20.14 20.35 -28.75
C GLU A 170 19.05 20.89 -27.81
N ALA A 171 18.94 20.33 -26.61
CA ALA A 171 17.97 20.71 -25.60
C ALA A 171 18.24 22.07 -24.92
N GLY A 172 19.45 22.62 -25.06
CA GLY A 172 19.90 23.86 -24.41
C GLY A 172 20.29 23.68 -22.95
#